data_AF-A0A3B1CA02-F1
#
_entry.id   AF-A0A3B1CA02-F1
#
_cell.length_a   1.000
_cell.length_b   1.000
_cell.length_c   1.000
_cell.angle_alpha   90.00
_cell.angle_beta   90.00
_cell.angle_gamma   90.00
#
_symmetry.space_group_name_H-M   'P 1'
#
loop_
_entity.id
_entity.type
_entity.pdbx_description
1 polymer ?
#
loop_
_entity_poly.entity_id
_entity_poly.type
_entity_poly.pdbx_seq_one_letter_code
_entity_poly.pdbx_strand_id
1 'polypeptide(L)'
;MGYFAAKSNALFKTDANGGLLFYPRSYWGKGYVVPDEATKTRINKFIKKYMAMVFFVILGNVLLLDAKINALVLLPIFLTFYFFKLRNFTKGMPVSKERLTFIESITNSAKSDSLVMLSFFFLAVVALVSLYALRLGAFEMIDYTKQPLEINLTLAGGILLGVFYAWKIYINLREKQRVKNI
;
A
#
# COMPACT_ATOMS: atom_id res chain seq x y z
N MET A 1 -17.83 3.08 -4.06
CA MET A 1 -16.52 3.70 -4.38
C MET A 1 -15.47 2.62 -4.51
N GLY A 2 -14.54 2.73 -5.47
CA GLY A 2 -13.49 1.73 -5.70
C GLY A 2 -12.34 1.80 -4.69
N TYR A 3 -11.66 0.68 -4.45
CA TYR A 3 -10.55 0.53 -3.48
C TYR A 3 -9.46 1.60 -3.62
N PHE A 4 -8.97 1.82 -4.85
CA PHE A 4 -7.95 2.84 -5.11
C PHE A 4 -8.43 4.27 -4.86
N ALA A 5 -9.73 4.52 -4.98
CA ALA A 5 -10.29 5.83 -4.65
C ALA A 5 -10.31 6.08 -3.15
N ALA A 6 -10.67 5.08 -2.36
CA ALA A 6 -10.62 5.19 -0.90
C ALA A 6 -9.18 5.39 -0.40
N LYS A 7 -8.22 4.62 -0.93
CA LYS A 7 -6.78 4.76 -0.60
C LYS A 7 -6.23 6.14 -0.96
N SER A 8 -6.57 6.66 -2.12
CA SER A 8 -6.11 7.97 -2.57
C SER A 8 -6.70 9.10 -1.72
N ASN A 9 -7.98 9.00 -1.37
CA ASN A 9 -8.66 10.00 -0.53
C ASN A 9 -8.11 10.03 0.91
N ALA A 10 -7.62 8.91 1.44
CA ALA A 10 -7.03 8.85 2.78
C ALA A 10 -5.75 9.69 2.95
N LEU A 11 -5.15 10.15 1.85
CA LEU A 11 -3.98 11.04 1.85
C LEU A 11 -4.37 12.52 2.02
N PHE A 12 -5.66 12.83 2.01
CA PHE A 12 -6.18 14.17 2.19
C PHE A 12 -6.84 14.31 3.57
N LYS A 13 -6.61 15.45 4.22
CA LYS A 13 -7.25 15.83 5.48
C LYS A 13 -7.81 17.24 5.31
N THR A 14 -8.92 17.54 5.96
CA THR A 14 -9.41 18.92 6.06
C THR A 14 -8.91 19.51 7.38
N ASP A 15 -8.27 20.67 7.32
CA ASP A 15 -7.83 21.46 8.49
C ASP A 15 -9.05 22.05 9.23
N ALA A 16 -8.87 22.51 10.46
CA ALA A 16 -9.87 23.18 11.28
C ALA A 16 -10.49 24.41 10.58
N ASN A 17 -9.73 25.07 9.71
CA ASN A 17 -10.17 26.22 8.91
C ASN A 17 -10.90 25.81 7.61
N GLY A 18 -11.21 24.53 7.41
CA GLY A 18 -11.82 24.02 6.17
C GLY A 18 -10.85 23.89 4.98
N GLY A 19 -9.56 24.19 5.19
CA GLY A 19 -8.51 24.07 4.16
C GLY A 19 -8.18 22.62 3.85
N LEU A 20 -7.94 22.30 2.58
CA LEU A 20 -7.58 20.94 2.17
C LEU A 20 -6.08 20.73 2.28
N LEU A 21 -5.67 19.72 3.04
CA LEU A 21 -4.28 19.32 3.24
C LEU A 21 -3.99 17.99 2.54
N PHE A 22 -2.82 17.90 1.92
CA PHE A 22 -2.32 16.70 1.27
C PHE A 22 -1.04 16.20 1.92
N TYR A 23 -1.02 14.91 2.29
CA TYR A 23 0.10 14.25 2.97
C TYR A 23 0.74 13.18 2.07
N PRO A 24 1.68 13.54 1.17
CA PRO A 24 2.25 12.61 0.18
C PRO A 24 3.01 11.43 0.77
N ARG A 25 3.61 11.61 1.96
CA ARG A 25 4.36 10.57 2.68
C ARG A 25 3.64 10.15 3.97
N SER A 26 2.34 10.42 4.06
CA SER A 26 1.56 10.22 5.29
C SER A 26 2.26 10.86 6.51
N TYR A 27 2.24 10.19 7.67
CA TYR A 27 2.82 10.65 8.94
C TYR A 27 4.34 10.89 8.93
N TRP A 28 5.09 10.34 7.97
CA TRP A 28 6.54 10.56 7.83
C TRP A 28 6.88 11.88 7.11
N GLY A 29 5.87 12.56 6.56
CA GLY A 29 6.06 13.72 5.71
C GLY A 29 5.52 15.02 6.26
N LYS A 30 5.80 16.07 5.49
CA LYS A 30 5.13 17.36 5.60
C LYS A 30 3.76 17.28 4.93
N GLY A 31 2.76 17.95 5.52
CA GLY A 31 1.51 18.26 4.85
C GLY A 31 1.67 19.48 3.94
N TYR A 32 0.93 19.50 2.84
CA TYR A 32 0.89 20.62 1.89
C TYR A 32 -0.53 21.15 1.79
N VAL A 33 -0.68 22.47 1.79
CA VAL A 33 -1.97 23.11 1.53
C VAL A 33 -2.28 22.99 0.05
N VAL A 34 -3.42 22.36 -0.27
CA VAL A 34 -3.89 22.20 -1.63
C VAL A 34 -4.65 23.48 -2.02
N PRO A 35 -4.21 24.20 -3.08
CA PRO A 35 -4.78 25.49 -3.41
C PRO A 35 -6.20 25.41 -3.97
N ASP A 36 -6.54 24.31 -4.67
CA ASP A 36 -7.81 24.17 -5.38
C ASP A 36 -8.23 22.70 -5.59
N GLU A 37 -9.53 22.48 -5.83
CA GLU A 37 -10.11 21.15 -6.08
C GLU A 37 -9.62 20.49 -7.39
N ALA A 38 -9.19 21.27 -8.40
CA ALA A 38 -8.63 20.71 -9.63
C ALA A 38 -7.26 20.07 -9.36
N THR A 39 -6.45 20.66 -8.49
CA THR A 39 -5.17 20.12 -8.02
C THR A 39 -5.38 18.83 -7.24
N LYS A 40 -6.34 18.80 -6.31
CA LYS A 40 -6.74 17.56 -5.62
C LYS A 40 -7.15 16.47 -6.62
N THR A 41 -7.96 16.83 -7.61
CA THR A 41 -8.45 15.88 -8.63
C THR A 41 -7.30 15.33 -9.47
N ARG A 42 -6.32 16.16 -9.85
CA ARG A 42 -5.11 15.74 -10.57
C ARG A 42 -4.27 14.76 -9.76
N ILE A 43 -4.01 15.07 -8.49
CA ILE A 43 -3.27 14.20 -7.57
C ILE A 43 -4.01 12.88 -7.39
N ASN A 44 -5.32 12.91 -7.12
CA ASN A 44 -6.14 11.72 -6.97
C ASN A 44 -6.13 10.83 -8.22
N LYS A 45 -6.25 11.43 -9.41
CA LYS A 45 -6.22 10.69 -10.68
C LYS A 45 -4.86 10.02 -10.91
N PHE A 46 -3.76 10.71 -10.57
CA PHE A 46 -2.42 10.14 -10.64
C PHE A 46 -2.27 8.96 -9.70
N ILE A 47 -2.60 9.12 -8.42
CA ILE A 47 -2.41 8.07 -7.40
C ILE A 47 -3.25 6.83 -7.74
N LYS A 48 -4.51 7.01 -8.15
CA LYS A 48 -5.37 5.90 -8.60
C LYS A 48 -4.75 5.13 -9.77
N LYS A 49 -4.31 5.84 -10.81
CA LYS A 49 -3.70 5.23 -12.00
C LYS A 49 -2.38 4.53 -11.65
N TYR A 50 -1.57 5.16 -10.81
CA TYR A 50 -0.29 4.62 -10.37
C TYR A 50 -0.49 3.33 -9.56
N MET A 51 -1.42 3.31 -8.59
CA MET A 51 -1.74 2.11 -7.82
C MET A 51 -2.25 0.98 -8.72
N ALA A 52 -3.13 1.28 -9.68
CA ALA A 52 -3.62 0.28 -10.63
C ALA A 52 -2.49 -0.26 -11.52
N MET A 53 -1.63 0.62 -12.06
CA MET A 53 -0.47 0.22 -12.87
C MET A 53 0.47 -0.70 -12.07
N VAL A 54 0.87 -0.29 -10.87
CA VAL A 54 1.77 -1.09 -10.02
C VAL A 54 1.14 -2.46 -9.71
N PHE A 55 -0.17 -2.49 -9.40
CA PHE A 55 -0.88 -3.73 -9.16
C PHE A 55 -0.82 -4.68 -10.37
N PHE A 56 -1.11 -4.20 -11.58
CA PHE A 56 -1.03 -5.03 -12.78
C PHE A 56 0.39 -5.45 -13.15
N VAL A 57 1.41 -4.61 -12.90
CA VAL A 57 2.80 -5.01 -13.18
C VAL A 57 3.25 -6.09 -12.20
N ILE A 58 2.94 -5.96 -10.90
CA ILE A 58 3.25 -7.00 -9.91
C ILE A 58 2.52 -8.30 -10.28
N LEU A 59 1.22 -8.21 -10.58
CA LEU A 59 0.42 -9.38 -10.94
C LEU A 59 0.91 -10.05 -12.23
N GLY A 60 1.26 -9.25 -13.25
CA GLY A 60 1.85 -9.75 -14.50
C GLY A 60 3.22 -10.39 -14.30
N ASN A 61 4.06 -9.82 -13.43
CA ASN A 61 5.35 -10.43 -13.10
C ASN A 61 5.17 -11.78 -12.39
N VAL A 62 4.25 -11.88 -11.44
CA VAL A 62 3.96 -13.15 -10.73
C VAL A 62 3.37 -14.22 -11.66
N LEU A 63 2.56 -13.83 -12.64
CA LEU A 63 1.86 -14.79 -13.53
C LEU A 63 2.63 -15.17 -14.80
N LEU A 64 3.42 -14.24 -15.38
CA LEU A 64 4.00 -14.40 -16.72
C LEU A 64 5.52 -14.54 -16.72
N LEU A 65 6.21 -14.01 -15.71
CA LEU A 65 7.66 -14.10 -15.65
C LEU A 65 8.05 -15.32 -14.82
N ASP A 66 8.87 -16.18 -15.44
CA ASP A 66 9.52 -17.27 -14.73
C ASP A 66 10.36 -16.69 -13.58
N ALA A 67 10.52 -17.44 -12.47
CA ALA A 67 10.99 -16.97 -11.15
C ALA A 67 12.32 -16.18 -11.11
N LYS A 68 13.01 -16.05 -12.25
CA LYS A 68 14.29 -15.37 -12.45
C LYS A 68 14.26 -13.86 -12.19
N ILE A 69 13.13 -13.19 -12.38
CA ILE A 69 13.02 -11.75 -12.09
C ILE A 69 12.09 -11.53 -10.91
N ASN A 70 12.70 -11.39 -9.73
CA ASN A 70 11.99 -11.15 -8.49
C ASN A 70 11.26 -9.79 -8.55
N ALA A 71 9.93 -9.81 -8.33
CA ALA A 71 9.08 -8.61 -8.23
C ALA A 71 9.64 -7.55 -7.27
N LEU A 72 10.39 -7.96 -6.25
CA LEU A 72 11.06 -7.06 -5.31
C LEU A 72 12.06 -6.11 -5.96
N VAL A 73 12.67 -6.48 -7.10
CA VAL A 73 13.60 -5.60 -7.83
C VAL A 73 12.88 -4.40 -8.45
N LEU A 74 11.60 -4.55 -8.80
CA LEU A 74 10.80 -3.48 -9.40
C LEU A 74 10.28 -2.47 -8.37
N LEU A 75 10.14 -2.87 -7.10
CA LEU A 75 9.68 -2.00 -6.01
C LEU A 75 10.45 -0.68 -5.89
N PRO A 76 11.79 -0.65 -5.81
CA PRO A 76 12.54 0.61 -5.69
C PRO A 76 12.35 1.54 -6.89
N ILE A 77 12.19 0.99 -8.10
CA ILE A 77 11.92 1.77 -9.33
C ILE A 77 10.56 2.46 -9.22
N PHE A 78 9.54 1.69 -8.85
CA PHE A 78 8.18 2.21 -8.65
C PHE A 78 8.15 3.27 -7.55
N LEU A 79 8.73 2.98 -6.38
CA LEU A 79 8.78 3.91 -5.26
C LEU A 79 9.49 5.22 -5.65
N THR A 80 10.63 5.13 -6.34
CA THR A 80 11.38 6.31 -6.80
C THR A 80 10.52 7.16 -7.74
N PHE A 81 9.87 6.54 -8.71
CA PHE A 81 8.99 7.24 -9.65
C PHE A 81 7.80 7.92 -8.96
N TYR A 82 7.18 7.22 -8.01
CA TYR A 82 6.08 7.75 -7.20
C TYR A 82 6.50 8.99 -6.41
N PHE A 83 7.61 8.91 -5.66
CA PHE A 83 8.10 10.02 -4.87
C PHE A 83 8.55 11.20 -5.73
N PHE A 84 9.15 10.94 -6.90
CA PHE A 84 9.54 11.98 -7.83
C PHE A 84 8.32 12.74 -8.38
N LYS A 85 7.29 12.01 -8.83
CA LYS A 85 6.05 12.63 -9.33
C LYS A 85 5.30 13.37 -8.23
N LEU A 86 5.20 12.80 -7.02
CA LEU A 86 4.59 13.51 -5.90
C LEU A 86 5.33 14.79 -5.54
N ARG A 87 6.67 14.76 -5.55
CA ARG A 87 7.48 15.96 -5.31
C ARG A 87 7.15 17.05 -6.33
N ASN A 88 6.95 16.70 -7.60
CA ASN A 88 6.56 17.65 -8.64
C ASN A 88 5.16 18.22 -8.40
N PHE A 89 4.19 17.43 -7.93
CA PHE A 89 2.88 17.95 -7.55
C PHE A 89 2.96 18.91 -6.37
N THR A 90 3.79 18.62 -5.37
CA THR A 90 3.91 19.46 -4.16
C THR A 90 4.87 20.64 -4.32
N LYS A 91 5.54 20.78 -5.47
CA LYS A 91 6.52 21.84 -5.69
C LYS A 91 5.81 23.20 -5.74
N GLY A 92 6.19 24.10 -4.84
CA GLY A 92 5.59 25.44 -4.74
C GLY A 92 4.31 25.49 -3.90
N MET A 93 3.86 24.38 -3.32
CA MET A 93 2.73 24.39 -2.38
C MET A 93 3.18 24.87 -0.99
N PRO A 94 2.36 25.68 -0.29
CA PRO A 94 2.61 26.04 1.09
C PRO A 94 2.67 24.78 1.97
N VAL A 95 3.67 24.71 2.85
CA VAL A 95 3.78 23.64 3.83
C VAL A 95 2.82 23.95 4.99
N SER A 96 1.98 22.98 5.35
CA SER A 96 1.14 23.10 6.54
C SER A 96 1.96 22.95 7.82
N LYS A 97 1.63 23.75 8.84
CA LYS A 97 2.14 23.58 10.20
C LYS A 97 1.49 22.38 10.90
N GLU A 98 0.29 22.01 10.47
CA GLU A 98 -0.42 20.85 10.99
C GLU A 98 0.28 19.56 10.52
N ARG A 99 0.53 18.64 11.45
CA ARG A 99 1.15 17.35 11.15
C ARG A 99 0.13 16.25 11.32
N LEU A 100 0.11 15.32 10.36
CA LEU A 100 -0.64 14.09 10.48
C LEU A 100 0.05 13.19 11.51
N THR A 101 -0.62 12.92 12.63
CA THR A 101 -0.07 12.01 13.63
C THR A 101 -0.11 10.55 13.14
N PHE A 102 0.72 9.68 13.72
CA PHE A 102 0.73 8.26 13.37
C PHE A 102 -0.64 7.62 13.59
N ILE A 103 -1.29 7.94 14.71
CA ILE A 103 -2.62 7.43 15.05
C ILE A 103 -3.65 7.93 14.04
N GLU A 104 -3.65 9.23 13.71
CA GLU A 104 -4.55 9.79 12.68
C GLU A 104 -4.35 9.13 11.31
N SER A 105 -3.10 8.92 10.90
CA SER A 105 -2.79 8.22 9.64
C SER A 105 -3.38 6.80 9.64
N ILE A 106 -3.24 6.07 10.75
CA ILE A 106 -3.75 4.71 10.84
C ILE A 106 -5.28 4.72 10.82
N THR A 107 -5.92 5.58 11.61
CA THR A 107 -7.38 5.69 11.69
C THR A 107 -7.97 6.10 10.34
N ASN A 108 -7.40 7.10 9.66
CA ASN A 108 -7.85 7.50 8.32
C ASN A 108 -7.70 6.37 7.31
N SER A 109 -6.58 5.64 7.36
CA SER A 109 -6.39 4.48 6.50
C SER A 109 -7.39 3.36 6.81
N ALA A 110 -7.67 3.07 8.08
CA ALA A 110 -8.63 2.07 8.51
C ALA A 110 -10.07 2.40 8.07
N LYS A 111 -10.49 3.67 8.19
CA LYS A 111 -11.80 4.13 7.69
C LYS A 111 -11.95 3.94 6.17
N SER A 112 -10.86 4.13 5.42
CA SER A 112 -10.87 3.96 3.97
C SER A 112 -10.83 2.50 3.51
N ASP A 113 -10.41 1.58 4.39
CA ASP A 113 -10.18 0.19 4.02
C ASP A 113 -11.46 -0.66 4.19
N SER A 114 -11.87 -1.31 3.09
CA SER A 114 -12.90 -2.35 3.14
C SER A 114 -12.33 -3.63 3.76
N LEU A 115 -13.02 -4.17 4.77
CA LEU A 115 -12.60 -5.40 5.44
C LEU A 115 -12.63 -6.59 4.48
N VAL A 116 -13.61 -6.64 3.58
CA VAL A 116 -13.71 -7.66 2.52
C VAL A 116 -12.47 -7.64 1.64
N MET A 117 -12.02 -6.45 1.23
CA MET A 117 -10.86 -6.33 0.34
C MET A 117 -9.55 -6.63 1.07
N LEU A 118 -9.42 -6.25 2.34
CA LEU A 118 -8.30 -6.63 3.19
C LEU A 118 -8.20 -8.15 3.36
N SER A 119 -9.32 -8.82 3.66
CA SER A 119 -9.38 -10.27 3.78
C SER A 119 -9.07 -10.96 2.45
N PHE A 120 -9.56 -10.42 1.33
CA PHE A 120 -9.21 -10.91 -0.01
C PHE A 120 -7.70 -10.84 -0.25
N PHE A 121 -7.05 -9.71 0.02
CA PHE A 121 -5.59 -9.59 -0.14
C PHE A 121 -4.82 -10.52 0.80
N PHE A 122 -5.28 -10.68 2.05
CA PHE A 122 -4.68 -11.63 2.99
C PHE A 122 -4.74 -13.06 2.44
N LEU A 123 -5.93 -13.51 2.03
CA LEU A 123 -6.12 -14.84 1.45
C LEU A 123 -5.34 -15.03 0.15
N ALA A 124 -5.25 -14.00 -0.69
CA ALA A 124 -4.46 -14.05 -1.92
C ALA A 124 -2.95 -14.24 -1.62
N VAL A 125 -2.41 -13.54 -0.62
CA VAL A 125 -1.00 -13.73 -0.19
C VAL A 125 -0.79 -15.15 0.33
N VAL A 126 -1.69 -15.64 1.20
CA VAL A 126 -1.61 -17.02 1.73
C VAL A 126 -1.67 -18.03 0.58
N ALA A 127 -2.59 -17.86 -0.36
CA ALA A 127 -2.72 -18.74 -1.53
C ALA A 127 -1.46 -18.72 -2.40
N LEU A 128 -0.88 -17.55 -2.67
CA LEU A 128 0.34 -17.41 -3.46
C LEU A 128 1.54 -18.10 -2.79
N VAL A 129 1.71 -17.91 -1.49
CA VAL A 129 2.79 -18.57 -0.72
C VAL A 129 2.60 -20.09 -0.72
N SER A 130 1.37 -20.57 -0.51
CA SER A 130 1.05 -22.00 -0.53
C SER A 130 1.25 -22.62 -1.92
N LEU A 131 0.84 -21.93 -3.00
CA LEU A 131 1.06 -22.39 -4.37
C LEU A 131 2.54 -22.41 -4.74
N TYR A 132 3.32 -21.41 -4.30
CA TYR A 132 4.76 -21.39 -4.47
C TYR A 132 5.43 -22.56 -3.73
N ALA A 133 5.02 -22.83 -2.48
CA ALA A 133 5.50 -23.97 -1.71
C ALA A 133 5.15 -25.33 -2.35
N LEU A 134 3.96 -25.46 -2.93
CA LEU A 134 3.54 -26.66 -3.66
C LEU A 134 4.30 -26.82 -4.99
N ARG A 135 4.59 -25.73 -5.72
CA ARG A 135 5.36 -25.74 -6.98
C ARG A 135 6.77 -26.27 -6.78
N LEU A 136 7.42 -25.95 -5.66
CA LEU A 136 8.75 -26.47 -5.31
C LEU A 136 8.72 -27.98 -5.00
N GLY A 137 7.54 -28.55 -4.71
CA GLY A 137 7.39 -29.96 -4.37
C GLY A 137 8.05 -30.34 -3.03
N ALA A 138 7.62 -31.45 -2.44
CA ALA A 138 8.22 -31.97 -1.20
C ALA A 138 9.70 -32.39 -1.38
N PHE A 139 10.16 -32.60 -2.62
CA PHE A 139 11.48 -33.13 -2.96
C PHE A 139 12.56 -32.06 -3.20
N GLU A 140 12.26 -30.88 -3.77
CA GLU A 140 13.27 -29.80 -3.91
C GLU A 140 13.52 -29.06 -2.60
N MET A 141 12.55 -29.06 -1.66
CA MET A 141 12.78 -28.59 -0.29
C MET A 141 13.80 -29.42 0.49
N ILE A 142 14.14 -30.64 0.03
CA ILE A 142 15.17 -31.48 0.66
C ILE A 142 16.55 -31.16 0.07
N ASP A 143 16.62 -30.76 -1.21
CA ASP A 143 17.84 -30.32 -1.88
C ASP A 143 18.10 -28.81 -1.67
N TYR A 144 18.21 -28.40 -0.39
CA TYR A 144 18.45 -27.02 0.07
C TYR A 144 19.69 -26.34 -0.54
N THR A 145 20.51 -27.08 -1.28
CA THR A 145 21.80 -26.64 -1.81
C THR A 145 21.69 -25.76 -3.06
N LYS A 146 20.58 -25.84 -3.81
CA LYS A 146 20.50 -25.21 -5.14
C LYS A 146 19.92 -23.80 -5.17
N GLN A 147 18.98 -23.43 -4.29
CA GLN A 147 18.33 -22.10 -4.29
C GLN A 147 17.87 -21.58 -2.91
N PRO A 148 18.73 -21.53 -1.88
CA PRO A 148 18.31 -21.14 -0.53
C PRO A 148 17.86 -19.69 -0.41
N LEU A 149 18.41 -18.76 -1.21
CA LEU A 149 18.13 -17.33 -1.06
C LEU A 149 16.71 -16.96 -1.52
N GLU A 150 16.28 -17.47 -2.67
CA GLU A 150 14.98 -17.13 -3.27
C GLU A 150 13.81 -17.69 -2.45
N ILE A 151 13.95 -18.93 -1.97
CA ILE A 151 12.97 -19.59 -1.10
C ILE A 151 12.84 -18.81 0.21
N ASN A 152 13.97 -18.48 0.85
CA ASN A 152 13.96 -17.72 2.11
C ASN A 152 13.38 -16.31 1.94
N LEU A 153 13.72 -15.60 0.86
CA LEU A 153 13.16 -14.28 0.55
C LEU A 153 11.66 -14.34 0.30
N THR A 154 11.18 -15.35 -0.42
CA THR A 154 9.76 -15.50 -0.77
C THR A 154 8.93 -15.87 0.45
N LEU A 155 9.40 -16.82 1.27
CA LEU A 155 8.74 -17.20 2.52
C LEU A 155 8.76 -16.05 3.53
N ALA A 156 9.90 -15.39 3.74
CA ALA A 156 10.00 -14.24 4.64
C ALA A 156 9.11 -13.09 4.17
N GLY A 157 9.12 -12.78 2.87
CA GLY A 157 8.26 -11.76 2.26
C GLY A 157 6.77 -12.09 2.43
N GLY A 158 6.39 -13.35 2.19
CA GLY A 158 5.04 -13.85 2.39
C GLY A 158 4.55 -13.73 3.84
N ILE A 159 5.38 -14.16 4.80
CA ILE A 159 5.09 -14.05 6.23
C ILE A 159 4.95 -12.58 6.64
N LEU A 160 5.88 -11.71 6.22
CA LEU A 160 5.83 -10.28 6.53
C LEU A 160 4.55 -9.62 5.98
N LEU A 161 4.17 -9.94 4.74
CA LEU A 161 2.92 -9.46 4.15
C LEU A 161 1.70 -10.01 4.88
N GLY A 162 1.69 -11.29 5.25
CA GLY A 162 0.62 -11.92 6.02
C GLY A 162 0.42 -11.25 7.37
N VAL A 163 1.50 -11.05 8.13
CA VAL A 163 1.48 -10.32 9.41
C VAL A 163 0.99 -8.88 9.23
N PHE A 164 1.47 -8.19 8.19
CA PHE A 164 1.02 -6.84 7.87
C PHE A 164 -0.50 -6.76 7.60
N TYR A 165 -1.04 -7.65 6.78
CA TYR A 165 -2.47 -7.69 6.47
C TYR A 165 -3.32 -8.11 7.67
N ALA A 166 -2.86 -9.07 8.48
CA ALA A 166 -3.53 -9.46 9.73
C ALA A 166 -3.60 -8.29 10.73
N TRP A 167 -2.48 -7.59 10.93
CA TRP A 167 -2.42 -6.38 11.76
C TRP A 167 -3.36 -5.28 11.23
N LYS A 168 -3.39 -5.08 9.92
CA LYS A 168 -4.32 -4.14 9.25
C LYS A 168 -5.79 -4.50 9.47
N ILE A 169 -6.15 -5.79 9.38
CA ILE A 169 -7.51 -6.28 9.65
C ILE A 169 -7.88 -6.01 11.12
N TYR A 170 -6.99 -6.34 12.05
CA TYR A 170 -7.18 -6.10 13.48
C TYR A 170 -7.47 -4.63 13.79
N ILE A 171 -6.66 -3.71 13.24
CA ILE A 171 -6.88 -2.26 13.40
C ILE A 171 -8.22 -1.83 12.80
N ASN A 172 -8.57 -2.32 11.61
CA ASN A 172 -9.84 -1.98 10.96
C ASN A 172 -11.04 -2.38 11.82
N LEU A 173 -11.00 -3.58 12.41
CA LEU A 173 -12.02 -4.08 13.33
C LEU A 173 -12.11 -3.23 14.60
N ARG A 174 -10.97 -2.93 15.23
CA ARG A 174 -10.90 -2.13 16.45
C ARG A 174 -11.50 -0.73 16.25
N GLU A 175 -11.15 -0.05 15.15
CA GLU A 175 -11.67 1.29 14.86
C GLU A 175 -13.17 1.27 14.54
N LYS A 176 -13.67 0.25 13.83
CA LYS A 176 -15.10 0.10 13.57
C LYS A 176 -15.91 -0.16 14.85
N GLN A 177 -15.37 -0.95 15.77
CA GLN A 177 -15.99 -1.16 17.09
C GLN A 177 -16.00 0.12 17.92
N ARG A 178 -14.91 0.91 17.88
CA ARG A 178 -14.82 2.19 18.59
C ARG A 178 -15.87 3.19 18.11
N VAL A 179 -16.12 3.28 16.80
CA VAL A 179 -17.14 4.18 16.23
C VAL A 179 -18.56 3.71 16.55
N LYS A 180 -18.79 2.40 16.73
CA LYS A 180 -20.12 1.85 17.04
C LYS A 180 -20.52 1.99 18.51
N ASN A 181 -19.55 2.24 19.40
CA ASN A 181 -19.75 2.39 20.85
C ASN A 181 -19.78 3.87 21.30
N ILE A 182 -19.81 4.81 20.34
CA ILE A 182 -20.00 6.26 20.54
C ILE A 182 -21.35 6.61 19.93
#